data_AF-A0A957A836-F1
#
_entry.id   AF-A0A957A836-F1
#
_cell.length_a   1.000
_cell.length_b   1.000
_cell.length_c   1.000
_cell.angle_alpha   90.00
_cell.angle_beta   90.00
_cell.angle_gamma   90.00
#
_symmetry.space_group_name_H-M   'P 1'
#
loop_
_entity.id
_entity.type
_entity.pdbx_description
1 polymer ?
#
loop_
_entity_poly.entity_id
_entity_poly.type
_entity_poly.pdbx_seq_one_letter_code
_entity_poly.pdbx_strand_id
1 'polypeptide(L)'
;MIKAITSAMELAAAQAALREEFYADGELLTHTVGFPGGSTTVDIAWHPSKGIWGYVDDVESATGPDGAGGRYWNAFGLQDPTASNASLSITVEVNPPLH
;
A
#
# COMPACT_ATOMS: atom_id res chain seq x y z
N MET A 1 -16.51 2.81 19.36
CA MET A 1 -17.44 2.55 18.24
C MET A 1 -16.67 2.85 16.97
N ILE A 2 -16.59 1.91 16.03
CA ILE A 2 -15.92 2.13 14.74
C ILE A 2 -16.90 2.90 13.84
N LYS A 3 -16.50 4.05 13.30
CA LYS A 3 -17.27 4.83 12.32
C LYS A 3 -16.85 4.39 10.93
N ALA A 4 -17.79 3.90 10.12
CA ALA A 4 -17.52 3.68 8.70
C ALA A 4 -17.37 5.03 7.99
N ILE A 5 -16.32 5.17 7.18
CA ILE A 5 -16.11 6.32 6.31
C ILE A 5 -16.82 6.02 4.99
N THR A 6 -17.75 6.89 4.58
CA THR A 6 -18.57 6.68 3.38
C THR A 6 -18.55 7.86 2.41
N SER A 7 -17.85 8.95 2.76
CA SER A 7 -17.68 10.08 1.86
C SER A 7 -16.28 10.06 1.23
N ALA A 8 -16.19 10.38 -0.06
CA ALA A 8 -14.92 10.46 -0.79
C ALA A 8 -13.95 11.45 -0.13
N MET A 9 -14.46 12.55 0.41
CA MET A 9 -13.67 13.56 1.11
C MET A 9 -13.06 13.01 2.42
N GLU A 10 -13.86 12.36 3.27
CA GLU A 10 -13.34 11.73 4.49
C GLU A 10 -12.38 10.58 4.16
N LEU A 11 -12.63 9.84 3.07
CA LEU A 11 -11.75 8.76 2.64
C LEU A 11 -10.38 9.29 2.18
N ALA A 12 -10.35 10.35 1.38
CA ALA A 12 -9.11 11.00 0.95
C ALA A 12 -8.32 11.55 2.15
N ALA A 13 -9.00 12.19 3.10
CA ALA A 13 -8.37 12.67 4.32
C ALA A 13 -7.79 11.52 5.18
N ALA A 14 -8.55 10.43 5.33
CA ALA A 14 -8.10 9.25 6.07
C ALA A 14 -6.93 8.54 5.39
N GLN A 15 -6.93 8.46 4.06
CA GLN A 15 -5.82 7.89 3.30
C GLN A 15 -4.55 8.75 3.46
N ALA A 16 -4.67 10.07 3.34
CA ALA A 16 -3.53 10.97 3.50
C ALA A 16 -2.91 10.83 4.89
N ALA A 17 -3.74 10.80 5.94
CA ALA A 17 -3.30 10.57 7.31
C ALA A 17 -2.63 9.20 7.49
N LEU A 18 -3.22 8.13 6.93
CA LEU A 18 -2.64 6.79 6.98
C LEU A 18 -1.25 6.75 6.31
N ARG A 19 -1.10 7.35 5.13
CA ARG A 19 0.19 7.41 4.42
C ARG A 19 1.21 8.17 5.24
N GLU A 20 0.85 9.35 5.75
CA GLU A 20 1.74 10.17 6.56
C GLU A 20 2.21 9.41 7.80
N GLU A 21 1.29 8.87 8.59
CA GLU A 21 1.63 8.15 9.82
C GLU A 21 2.43 6.87 9.56
N PHE A 22 2.08 6.11 8.52
CA PHE A 22 2.76 4.87 8.21
C PHE A 22 4.19 5.12 7.69
N TYR A 23 4.41 6.17 6.89
CA TYR A 23 5.72 6.48 6.34
C TYR A 23 6.62 7.28 7.29
N ALA A 24 6.06 8.00 8.29
CA ALA A 24 6.84 8.85 9.20
C ALA A 24 7.94 8.10 9.97
N ASP A 25 7.65 6.88 10.43
CA ASP A 25 8.55 6.07 11.25
C ASP A 25 9.04 4.79 10.52
N GLY A 26 8.88 4.74 9.20
CA GLY A 26 9.27 3.62 8.36
C GLY A 26 10.61 3.87 7.66
N GLU A 27 11.43 2.83 7.52
CA GLU A 27 12.59 2.87 6.64
C GLU A 27 12.11 2.77 5.18
N LEU A 28 12.45 3.76 4.36
CA LEU A 28 12.08 3.76 2.95
C LEU A 28 13.01 2.86 2.15
N LEU A 29 12.43 1.84 1.52
CA LEU A 29 13.17 0.87 0.72
C LEU A 29 12.50 0.69 -0.65
N THR A 30 13.27 0.75 -1.73
CA THR A 30 12.77 0.46 -3.07
C THR A 30 12.78 -1.04 -3.31
N HIS A 31 11.60 -1.64 -3.50
CA HIS A 31 11.47 -3.08 -3.76
C HIS A 31 10.44 -3.37 -4.84
N THR A 32 10.65 -4.49 -5.53
CA THR A 32 9.62 -5.08 -6.38
C THR A 32 8.59 -5.80 -5.50
N VAL A 33 7.33 -5.39 -5.61
CA VAL A 33 6.18 -6.00 -4.94
C VAL A 33 5.38 -6.79 -5.96
N GLY A 34 5.16 -8.07 -5.68
CA GLY A 34 4.38 -8.97 -6.52
C GLY A 34 2.90 -8.96 -6.13
N PHE A 35 2.02 -8.97 -7.12
CA PHE A 35 0.57 -9.04 -6.96
C PHE A 35 -0.05 -9.98 -8.02
N PRO A 36 -1.30 -10.43 -7.86
CA PRO A 36 -1.94 -11.27 -8.89
C PRO A 36 -1.96 -10.57 -10.25
N GLY A 37 -1.27 -11.15 -11.24
CA GLY A 37 -1.20 -10.62 -12.60
C GLY A 37 0.02 -9.73 -12.89
N GLY A 38 0.91 -9.47 -11.92
CA GLY A 38 2.11 -8.70 -12.19
C GLY A 38 3.00 -8.41 -10.98
N SER A 39 3.89 -7.45 -11.18
CA SER A 39 4.73 -6.89 -10.13
C SER A 39 5.07 -5.46 -10.48
N THR A 40 5.32 -4.64 -9.47
CA THR A 40 5.77 -3.26 -9.67
C THR A 40 6.86 -2.91 -8.66
N THR A 41 7.79 -2.04 -9.06
CA THR A 41 8.84 -1.53 -8.18
C THR A 41 8.35 -0.24 -7.53
N VAL A 42 8.30 -0.21 -6.21
CA VAL A 42 7.76 0.89 -5.41
C VAL A 42 8.63 1.14 -4.18
N ASP A 43 8.47 2.33 -3.59
CA ASP A 43 9.06 2.65 -2.30
C ASP A 43 8.11 2.25 -1.18
N ILE A 44 8.52 1.23 -0.42
CA ILE A 44 7.79 0.74 0.75
C ILE A 44 8.33 1.40 2.01
N ALA A 45 7.48 1.52 3.02
CA ALA A 45 7.89 1.77 4.39
C ALA A 45 8.10 0.43 5.12
N TRP A 46 9.30 0.15 5.60
CA TRP A 46 9.64 -1.01 6.42
C TRP A 46 9.71 -0.61 7.90
N HIS A 47 9.01 -1.35 8.76
CA HIS A 47 9.08 -1.17 10.21
C HIS A 47 9.73 -2.40 10.85
N PRO A 48 11.06 -2.42 11.04
CA PRO A 48 11.77 -3.60 11.53
C PRO A 48 11.32 -4.03 12.93
N SER A 49 10.98 -3.07 13.80
CA SER A 49 10.47 -3.36 15.15
C SER A 49 9.10 -4.02 15.16
N LYS A 50 8.33 -3.87 14.07
CA LYS A 50 6.99 -4.44 13.90
C LYS A 50 7.00 -5.66 12.97
N GLY A 51 8.08 -5.88 12.21
CA GLY A 51 8.18 -6.95 11.22
C GLY A 51 7.18 -6.80 10.07
N ILE A 52 6.83 -5.56 9.69
CA ILE A 52 5.85 -5.26 8.65
C ILE A 52 6.40 -4.23 7.67
N TRP A 53 6.22 -4.48 6.38
CA TRP A 53 6.34 -3.46 5.35
C TRP A 53 4.97 -3.07 4.84
N GLY A 54 4.85 -1.84 4.34
CA GLY A 54 3.66 -1.36 3.67
C GLY A 54 3.97 -0.44 2.51
N TYR A 55 3.11 -0.52 1.49
CA TYR A 55 2.97 0.47 0.44
C TYR A 55 1.56 1.05 0.54
N VAL A 56 1.44 2.35 0.79
CA VAL A 56 0.16 3.03 1.02
C VAL A 56 0.09 4.20 0.07
N ASP A 57 -0.53 4.02 -1.09
CA ASP A 57 -0.53 5.05 -2.14
C ASP A 57 -1.84 5.12 -2.92
N ASP A 58 -2.05 6.22 -3.62
CA ASP A 58 -3.05 6.33 -4.67
C ASP A 58 -2.49 5.76 -5.96
N VAL A 59 -3.14 4.72 -6.49
CA VAL A 59 -2.74 4.17 -7.78
C VAL A 59 -3.69 4.72 -8.82
N GLU A 60 -3.39 5.94 -9.28
CA GLU A 60 -4.08 6.54 -10.43
C GLU A 60 -3.90 5.67 -11.70
N SER A 61 -2.75 5.00 -11.83
CA SER A 61 -2.34 4.30 -13.06
C SER A 61 -2.67 2.81 -13.12
N ALA A 62 -3.54 2.28 -12.25
CA ALA A 62 -3.98 0.88 -12.34
C ALA A 62 -4.93 0.72 -13.53
N THR A 63 -4.39 0.76 -14.75
CA THR A 63 -5.06 0.21 -15.92
C THR A 63 -5.00 -1.31 -15.80
N GLY A 64 -5.87 -1.87 -14.96
CA GLY A 64 -6.26 -3.27 -15.10
C GLY A 64 -6.83 -3.50 -16.52
N PRO A 65 -6.98 -4.75 -16.96
CA PRO A 65 -7.60 -5.09 -18.25
C PRO A 65 -9.00 -4.48 -18.45
N ASP A 66 -9.60 -3.95 -17.38
CA ASP A 66 -10.94 -3.38 -17.32
C ASP A 66 -10.93 -1.83 -17.32
N GLY A 67 -9.76 -1.17 -17.38
CA GLY A 67 -9.65 0.29 -17.44
C GLY A 67 -10.09 1.05 -16.17
N ALA A 68 -10.34 0.36 -15.07
CA ALA A 68 -10.73 0.95 -13.79
C ALA A 68 -9.52 1.53 -13.03
N GLY A 69 -8.96 2.63 -13.53
CA GLY A 69 -8.19 3.54 -12.69
C GLY A 69 -9.10 4.12 -11.60
N GLY A 70 -8.58 4.28 -10.38
CA GLY A 70 -9.29 4.98 -9.31
C GLY A 70 -9.51 4.18 -8.02
N ARG A 71 -8.44 3.62 -7.46
CA ARG A 71 -8.45 3.06 -6.10
C ARG A 71 -7.19 3.42 -5.34
N TYR A 72 -7.29 3.41 -4.02
CA TYR A 72 -6.10 3.32 -3.18
C TYR A 72 -5.54 1.90 -3.24
N TRP A 73 -4.22 1.78 -3.13
CA TRP A 73 -3.55 0.49 -2.99
C TRP A 73 -2.75 0.50 -1.69
N ASN A 74 -3.32 -0.15 -0.67
CA ASN A 74 -2.69 -0.30 0.62
C ASN A 74 -2.25 -1.74 0.77
N ALA A 75 -1.03 -2.03 0.36
CA ALA A 75 -0.44 -3.36 0.39
C ALA A 75 0.48 -3.51 1.61
N PHE A 76 0.36 -4.61 2.34
CA PHE A 76 1.18 -4.90 3.50
C PHE A 76 1.72 -6.33 3.45
N GLY A 77 2.92 -6.53 3.99
CA GLY A 77 3.51 -7.85 4.08
C GLY A 77 4.49 -8.03 5.24
N LEU A 78 4.83 -9.30 5.48
CA LEU A 78 5.65 -9.73 6.63
C LEU A 78 7.04 -10.22 6.23
N GLN A 79 7.30 -10.35 4.92
CA GLN A 79 8.61 -10.74 4.41
C GLN A 79 9.62 -9.63 4.70
N ASP A 80 10.73 -9.95 5.35
CA ASP A 80 11.82 -9.00 5.60
C ASP A 80 12.45 -8.55 4.26
N PRO A 81 12.32 -7.26 3.89
CA PRO A 81 12.86 -6.74 2.64
C PRO A 81 14.39 -6.68 2.64
N THR A 82 15.03 -6.64 3.80
CA THR A 82 16.49 -6.53 3.91
C THR A 82 17.20 -7.87 3.76
N ALA A 83 16.49 -8.98 3.98
CA ALA A 83 17.05 -10.33 3.95
C ALA A 83 17.18 -10.90 2.53
N SER A 84 16.47 -10.34 1.53
CA SER A 84 16.43 -10.89 0.18
C SER A 84 16.11 -9.83 -0.87
N ASN A 85 16.81 -9.88 -2.01
CA ASN A 85 16.49 -9.09 -3.20
C ASN A 85 15.31 -9.67 -4.01
N ALA A 86 14.65 -10.72 -3.51
CA ALA A 86 13.47 -11.29 -4.16
C ALA A 86 12.28 -10.32 -4.13
N SER A 87 11.34 -10.51 -5.04
CA SER A 87 10.06 -9.81 -4.99
C SER A 87 9.37 -10.05 -3.65
N LEU A 88 8.81 -8.99 -3.08
CA LEU A 88 8.02 -9.08 -1.86
C LEU A 88 6.62 -9.62 -2.17
N SER A 89 6.12 -10.48 -1.28
CA SER A 89 4.76 -11.03 -1.37
C SER A 89 3.81 -10.26 -0.46
N ILE A 90 2.70 -9.78 -1.02
CA ILE A 90 1.63 -9.13 -0.27
C ILE A 90 0.96 -10.17 0.64
N THR A 91 0.89 -9.87 1.94
CA THR A 91 0.14 -10.69 2.92
C THR A 91 -1.32 -10.25 2.99
N VAL A 92 -1.57 -8.93 2.96
CA VAL A 92 -2.91 -8.35 2.94
C VAL A 92 -2.89 -7.07 2.11
N GLU A 93 -3.98 -6.83 1.39
CA GLU A 93 -4.22 -5.54 0.74
C GLU A 93 -5.62 -5.02 1.08
N VAL A 94 -5.73 -3.70 1.21
CA VAL A 94 -7.00 -2.99 1.44
C VAL A 94 -7.10 -1.90 0.39
N ASN A 95 -8.03 -2.06 -0.55
CA ASN A 95 -8.07 -1.21 -1.75
C ASN A 95 -9.41 -0.48 -1.88
N PRO A 96 -9.71 0.52 -1.02
CA PRO A 96 -10.94 1.30 -1.12
C PRO A 96 -11.04 2.00 -2.49
N PRO A 97 -12.25 2.11 -3.06
CA PRO A 97 -12.47 2.89 -4.27
C PRO A 97 -12.26 4.38 -3.97
N LEU A 98 -11.89 5.19 -4.97
CA LEU A 98 -11.77 6.64 -4.79
C LEU A 98 -13.13 7.36 -4.67
N HIS A 99 -14.22 6.73 -5.13
CA HIS A 99 -15.57 7.32 -5.25
C HIS A 99 -16.67 6.37 -4.80
#